data_AF-A0A3D3BRF9-F1
#
_entry.id   AF-A0A3D3BRF9-F1
#
_cell.length_a   1.000
_cell.length_b   1.000
_cell.length_c   1.000
_cell.angle_alpha   90.00
_cell.angle_beta   90.00
_cell.angle_gamma   90.00
#
_symmetry.space_group_name_H-M   'P 1'
#
loop_
_entity.id
_entity.type
_entity.pdbx_description
1 polymer ?
#
loop_
_entity_poly.entity_id
_entity_poly.type
_entity_poly.pdbx_seq_one_letter_code
_entity_poly.pdbx_strand_id
1 'polypeptide(L)' 'DGDWIVRSLTGSSATKTYRCPGCDHEIRPATPHVVVWSADDPNGADDRRHWHTPCWRARGTRGPR' A
#
# COMPACT_ATOMS: atom_id res chain seq x y z
N ASP A 1 15.07 6.00 6.27
CA ASP A 1 13.87 5.69 5.46
C ASP A 1 14.45 5.11 4.18
N GLY A 2 14.44 3.78 4.02
CA GLY A 2 15.02 3.13 2.84
C GLY A 2 14.34 3.60 1.55
N ASP A 3 14.90 3.26 0.40
CA ASP A 3 14.23 3.57 -0.86
C ASP A 3 12.97 2.70 -0.99
N TRP A 4 11.85 3.29 -1.40
CA TRP A 4 10.56 2.61 -1.49
C TRP A 4 10.11 2.55 -2.93
N ILE A 5 9.81 1.34 -3.42
CA ILE A 5 9.19 1.16 -4.72
C ILE A 5 7.67 1.24 -4.54
N VAL A 6 7.02 2.07 -5.37
CA VAL A 6 5.58 2.33 -5.31
C VAL A 6 4.96 2.05 -6.68
N ARG A 7 3.91 1.22 -6.72
CA ARG A 7 3.14 0.95 -7.94
C ARG A 7 1.66 1.24 -7.73
N SER A 8 1.07 2.03 -8.62
CA SER A 8 -0.37 2.27 -8.66
C SER A 8 -1.12 1.08 -9.23
N LEU A 9 -2.24 0.72 -8.60
CA LEU A 9 -3.20 -0.26 -9.07
C LEU A 9 -4.52 0.42 -9.38
N THR A 10 -5.08 0.09 -10.54
CA THR A 10 -6.44 0.53 -10.91
C THR A 10 -7.47 -0.31 -10.16
N GLY A 11 -8.69 0.20 -10.05
CA GLY A 11 -9.79 -0.54 -9.43
C GLY A 11 -10.02 -1.88 -10.14
N SER A 12 -10.01 -1.90 -11.47
CA SER A 12 -10.21 -3.12 -12.26
C SER A 12 -9.20 -4.23 -11.98
N SER A 13 -7.96 -3.89 -11.57
CA SER A 13 -6.94 -4.87 -11.19
C SER A 13 -6.97 -5.26 -9.71
N ALA A 14 -7.78 -4.58 -8.89
CA ALA A 14 -7.94 -4.86 -7.46
C ALA A 14 -9.06 -5.89 -7.25
N THR A 15 -8.72 -7.18 -7.30
CA THR A 15 -9.70 -8.27 -7.16
C THR A 15 -9.81 -8.84 -5.75
N LYS A 16 -8.93 -8.44 -4.84
CA LYS A 16 -8.86 -8.93 -3.45
C LYS A 16 -8.97 -7.78 -2.46
N THR A 17 -9.49 -8.10 -1.27
CA THR A 17 -9.45 -7.20 -0.12
C THR A 17 -8.06 -7.21 0.51
N TYR A 18 -7.55 -6.03 0.85
CA TYR A 18 -6.30 -5.86 1.60
C TYR A 18 -6.51 -4.95 2.80
N ARG A 19 -5.62 -4.99 3.80
CA ARG A 19 -5.67 -4.09 4.95
C ARG A 19 -4.64 -2.97 4.80
N CYS A 20 -5.09 -1.72 4.91
CA CYS A 20 -4.22 -0.55 4.77
C CYS A 20 -3.45 -0.27 6.07
N PRO A 21 -2.11 -0.25 6.06
CA PRO A 21 -1.34 -0.01 7.29
C PRO A 21 -1.51 1.40 7.89
N GLY A 22 -1.77 2.41 7.06
CA GLY A 22 -1.87 3.80 7.51
C GLY A 22 -3.19 4.18 8.18
N CYS A 23 -4.24 3.35 8.05
CA CYS A 23 -5.54 3.63 8.67
C CYS A 23 -6.25 2.37 9.21
N ASP A 24 -5.61 1.21 9.11
CA ASP A 24 -6.12 -0.10 9.53
C ASP A 24 -7.44 -0.58 8.87
N HIS A 25 -7.99 0.21 7.95
CA HIS A 25 -9.20 -0.12 7.21
C HIS A 25 -8.92 -1.00 5.99
N GLU A 26 -9.97 -1.70 5.55
CA GLU A 26 -9.94 -2.52 4.35
C GLU A 26 -9.93 -1.68 3.07
N ILE A 27 -9.06 -2.06 2.14
CA ILE A 27 -9.08 -1.69 0.73
C ILE A 27 -9.90 -2.77 0.03
N ARG A 28 -11.13 -2.44 -0.35
CA ARG A 28 -12.04 -3.40 -1.00
C ARG A 28 -11.65 -3.64 -2.47
N PRO A 29 -12.07 -4.76 -3.08
CA PRO A 29 -11.98 -4.95 -4.52
C PRO A 29 -12.58 -3.77 -5.29
N ALA A 30 -12.14 -3.56 -6.52
CA ALA A 30 -12.49 -2.41 -7.35
C ALA A 30 -12.00 -1.03 -6.83
N THR A 31 -11.27 -0.98 -5.71
CA THR A 31 -10.73 0.29 -5.17
C THR A 31 -9.33 0.58 -5.73
N PRO A 32 -9.12 1.72 -6.42
CA PRO A 32 -7.78 2.15 -6.83
C PRO A 32 -6.89 2.45 -5.62
N HIS A 33 -5.67 1.93 -5.61
CA HIS A 33 -4.76 2.03 -4.46
C HIS A 33 -3.30 1.83 -4.90
N VAL A 34 -2.35 1.91 -3.97
CA VAL A 34 -0.93 1.67 -4.27
C VAL A 34 -0.42 0.44 -3.53
N VAL A 35 0.50 -0.28 -4.17
CA VAL A 35 1.29 -1.33 -3.53
C VAL A 35 2.72 -0.84 -3.39
N VAL A 36 3.30 -1.07 -2.21
CA VAL A 36 4.59 -0.53 -1.80
C VAL A 36 5.45 -1.62 -1.20
N TRP A 37 6.74 -1.63 -1.51
CA TRP A 37 7.73 -2.49 -0.89
C TRP A 37 9.10 -1.83 -0.82
N SER A 38 9.98 -2.35 0.05
CA SER A 38 11.36 -1.86 0.21
C SER A 38 12.18 -2.15 -1.06
N ALA A 39 12.92 -1.17 -1.56
CA ALA A 39 13.85 -1.36 -2.67
C ALA A 39 15.15 -2.06 -2.23
N ASP A 40 15.51 -1.90 -0.95
CA ASP A 40 16.75 -2.43 -0.37
C ASP A 40 16.64 -3.90 0.05
N ASP A 41 15.42 -4.46 0.05
CA ASP A 41 15.18 -5.84 0.44
C ASP A 41 15.03 -6.73 -0.80
N PRO A 42 15.94 -7.70 -1.04
CA PRO A 42 15.86 -8.59 -2.21
C PRO A 42 14.62 -9.50 -2.17
N ASN A 43 14.03 -9.71 -0.98
CA ASN A 43 12.74 -10.38 -0.81
C ASN A 43 11.58 -9.38 -0.65
N GLY A 44 11.83 -8.07 -0.79
CA GLY A 44 10.84 -7.01 -0.57
C GLY A 44 9.61 -7.14 -1.47
N ALA A 45 9.74 -7.78 -2.63
CA ALA A 45 8.60 -8.10 -3.48
C ALA A 45 7.56 -9.05 -2.83
N ASP A 46 7.96 -9.84 -1.84
CA ASP A 46 7.07 -10.73 -1.08
C ASP A 46 6.33 -9.96 0.02
N ASP A 47 6.96 -8.96 0.64
CA ASP A 47 6.35 -8.08 1.65
C ASP A 47 5.68 -6.84 1.03
N ARG A 48 4.89 -7.07 -0.02
CA ARG A 48 4.13 -6.02 -0.70
C ARG A 48 2.97 -5.55 0.17
N ARG A 49 3.05 -4.30 0.61
CA ARG A 49 2.01 -3.66 1.42
C ARG A 49 1.07 -2.84 0.56
N HIS A 50 -0.22 -3.04 0.74
CA HIS A 50 -1.27 -2.33 0.03
C HIS A 50 -1.76 -1.13 0.85
N TRP A 51 -1.76 0.05 0.25
CA TRP A 51 -2.16 1.30 0.90
C TRP A 51 -3.21 2.01 0.07
N HIS A 52 -4.21 2.60 0.73
CA HIS A 52 -4.97 3.68 0.11
C HIS A 52 -3.99 4.77 -0.34
N THR A 53 -4.14 5.26 -1.57
CA THR A 53 -3.32 6.36 -2.12
C THR A 53 -3.16 7.55 -1.16
N PRO A 54 -4.23 8.09 -0.54
CA PRO A 54 -4.08 9.17 0.44
C PRO A 54 -3.37 8.75 1.73
N CYS A 55 -3.48 7.48 2.15
CA CYS A 55 -2.77 7.00 3.34
C CYS A 55 -1.27 6.88 3.08
N TRP A 56 -0.85 6.41 1.89
CA TRP A 56 0.56 6.35 1.53
C TRP A 56 1.20 7.74 1.44
N ARG A 57 0.50 8.70 0.82
CA ARG A 57 0.97 10.10 0.74
C ARG A 57 1.18 10.73 2.12
N ALA A 58 0.39 10.33 3.11
CA ALA A 58 0.46 10.82 4.48
C ALA A 58 1.21 9.87 5.44
N ARG A 59 1.94 8.86 4.95
CA ARG A 59 2.53 7.80 5.78
C ARG A 59 3.45 8.29 6.91
N GLY A 60 4.12 9.44 6.73
CA GLY A 60 5.00 10.02 7.75
C GLY A 60 4.24 10.74 8.87
N THR A 61 2.96 11.06 8.66
CA THR A 61 2.14 11.83 9.60
C THR A 61 0.88 11.07 10.04
N ARG A 62 0.61 9.90 9.46
CA ARG A 62 -0.59 9.12 9.68
C ARG A 62 -0.20 7.73 10.20
N GLY A 63 -0.61 7.43 11.42
CA GLY A 63 -0.58 6.09 12.01
C GLY A 63 -2.00 5.60 12.32
N PRO A 64 -2.20 4.29 12.49
CA PRO A 64 -3.46 3.76 13.00
C PRO A 64 -3.77 4.40 14.36
N ARG A 65 -5.02 4.80 14.57
CA ARG A 65 -5.52 5.31 15.84
C ARG A 65 -6.23 4.20 16.59
#